data_AF-C4K6I0-F1
#
_entry.id   AF-C4K6I0-F1
#
_cell.length_a   1.000
_cell.length_b   1.000
_cell.length_c   1.000
_cell.angle_alpha   90.00
_cell.angle_beta   90.00
_cell.angle_gamma   90.00
#
_symmetry.space_group_name_H-M   'P 1'
#
loop_
_entity.id
_entity.type
_entity.pdbx_description
1 polymer ?
#
loop_
_entity_poly.entity_id
_entity_poly.type
_entity_poly.pdbx_seq_one_letter_code
_entity_poly.pdbx_strand_id
1 'polypeptide(L)' 'MTMAQQIEEIGIQKSMKKGIEEREKQASLKIVRHLLENGMESQSVRQITGLSETEMKSLFQDSP' A
#
# COMPACT_ATOMS: atom_id res chain seq x y z
N MET A 1 -12.95 -3.08 -33.06
CA MET A 1 -12.63 -2.31 -31.84
C MET A 1 -11.83 -1.08 -32.27
N THR A 2 -12.35 0.10 -31.99
CA THR A 2 -11.73 1.38 -32.38
C THR A 2 -10.65 1.77 -31.37
N MET A 3 -9.57 2.40 -31.82
CA MET A 3 -8.41 2.78 -30.99
C MET A 3 -8.78 3.52 -29.68
N ALA A 4 -9.87 4.28 -29.67
CA ALA A 4 -10.39 4.94 -28.47
C ALA A 4 -10.81 3.96 -27.35
N GLN A 5 -11.45 2.84 -27.70
CA GLN A 5 -11.88 1.83 -26.72
C GLN A 5 -10.69 1.14 -26.06
N GLN A 6 -9.60 0.96 -26.81
CA GLN A 6 -8.38 0.34 -26.32
C GLN A 6 -7.63 1.26 -25.33
N ILE A 7 -7.66 2.58 -25.55
CA ILE A 7 -7.11 3.57 -24.61
C ILE A 7 -7.94 3.62 -23.32
N GLU A 8 -9.27 3.58 -23.42
CA GLU A 8 -10.16 3.51 -22.25
C GLU A 8 -9.93 2.22 -21.43
N GLU A 9 -9.87 1.05 -22.08
CA GLU A 9 -9.58 -0.21 -21.37
C GLU A 9 -8.22 -0.19 -20.67
N ILE A 10 -7.18 0.32 -21.33
CA ILE A 10 -5.84 0.44 -20.71
C ILE A 10 -5.88 1.44 -19.55
N GLY A 11 -6.60 2.55 -19.71
CA GLY A 11 -6.77 3.57 -18.67
C GLY A 11 -7.47 3.01 -17.42
N ILE A 12 -8.55 2.26 -17.62
CA ILE A 12 -9.32 1.62 -16.53
C ILE A 12 -8.47 0.54 -15.84
N GLN A 13 -7.75 -0.30 -16.60
CA GLN A 13 -6.88 -1.31 -15.98
C GLN A 13 -5.75 -0.67 -15.16
N LYS A 14 -5.13 0.41 -15.64
CA LYS A 14 -4.09 1.12 -14.90
C LYS A 14 -4.62 1.80 -13.64
N SER A 15 -5.80 2.41 -13.70
CA SER A 15 -6.41 3.07 -12.55
C SER A 15 -6.89 2.07 -11.51
N MET A 16 -7.47 0.94 -11.93
CA MET A 16 -7.83 -0.16 -11.03
C MET A 16 -6.61 -0.75 -10.33
N LYS A 17 -5.53 -1.04 -11.09
CA LYS A 17 -4.30 -1.60 -10.51
C LYS A 17 -3.69 -0.65 -9.47
N LYS A 18 -3.57 0.64 -9.80
CA LYS A 18 -3.10 1.66 -8.85
C LYS A 18 -4.02 1.79 -7.63
N GLY A 19 -5.34 1.75 -7.82
CA GLY A 19 -6.30 1.87 -6.72
C GLY A 19 -6.27 0.68 -5.76
N ILE A 20 -6.03 -0.54 -6.26
CA ILE A 20 -5.86 -1.74 -5.43
C ILE A 20 -4.55 -1.64 -4.65
N GLU A 21 -3.44 -1.32 -5.33
CA GLU A 21 -2.12 -1.21 -4.71
C GLU A 21 -2.09 -0.12 -3.62
N GLU A 22 -2.73 1.03 -3.89
CA GLU A 22 -2.88 2.12 -2.92
C GLU A 22 -3.73 1.71 -1.71
N ARG A 23 -4.82 0.95 -1.91
CA ARG A 23 -5.66 0.46 -0.81
C ARG A 23 -4.94 -0.54 0.07
N GLU A 24 -4.19 -1.45 -0.52
CA GLU A 24 -3.41 -2.44 0.22
C GLU A 24 -2.28 -1.77 1.00
N LYS A 25 -1.57 -0.81 0.39
CA LYS A 25 -0.56 0.01 1.08
C LYS A 25 -1.18 0.78 2.25
N GLN A 26 -2.30 1.47 2.03
CA GLN A 26 -2.96 2.24 3.09
C GLN A 26 -3.49 1.37 4.24
N ALA A 27 -3.99 0.17 3.97
CA ALA A 27 -4.45 -0.74 5.01
C ALA A 27 -3.29 -1.16 5.93
N SER A 28 -2.17 -1.59 5.34
CA SER A 28 -0.95 -1.94 6.08
C SER A 28 -0.41 -0.75 6.86
N LEU A 29 -0.37 0.43 6.25
CA LEU A 29 0.14 1.65 6.86
C LEU A 29 -0.74 2.12 8.03
N LYS A 30 -2.07 2.03 7.90
CA LYS A 30 -3.01 2.32 9.00
C LYS A 30 -2.81 1.39 10.19
N ILE A 31 -2.61 0.09 9.94
CA ILE A 31 -2.38 -0.89 11.02
C ILE A 31 -1.06 -0.59 11.71
N VAL A 32 0.04 -0.45 10.96
CA VAL A 32 1.37 -0.14 11.52
C VAL A 32 1.33 1.17 12.30
N ARG A 33 0.73 2.22 11.73
CA ARG A 33 0.59 3.52 12.40
C ARG A 33 -0.19 3.40 13.70
N HIS A 34 -1.34 2.72 13.68
CA HIS A 34 -2.15 2.52 14.88
C HIS A 34 -1.38 1.76 15.96
N LEU A 35 -0.64 0.71 15.61
CA LEU A 35 0.14 -0.05 16.58
C LEU A 35 1.28 0.80 17.17
N LEU A 36 1.99 1.59 16.35
CA LEU A 36 3.04 2.51 16.81
C LEU A 36 2.48 3.65 17.68
N GLU A 37 1.32 4.22 17.32
CA GLU A 37 0.63 5.27 18.10
C GLU A 37 0.18 4.76 19.47
N ASN A 38 -0.17 3.48 19.59
CA ASN A 38 -0.45 2.83 20.88
C ASN A 38 0.83 2.52 21.68
N GLY A 39 2.01 2.97 21.22
CA GLY A 39 3.28 2.76 21.90
C GLY A 39 3.86 1.36 21.72
N MET A 40 3.37 0.57 20.74
CA MET A 40 3.98 -0.71 20.43
C MET A 40 5.33 -0.50 19.77
N GLU A 41 6.31 -1.26 20.24
CA GLU A 41 7.64 -1.27 19.67
C GLU A 41 7.60 -1.82 18.23
N SER A 42 8.39 -1.22 17.34
CA SER A 42 8.47 -1.61 15.93
C SER A 42 8.70 -3.11 15.74
N GLN A 43 9.45 -3.77 16.64
CA GLN A 43 9.63 -5.22 16.63
C GLN A 43 8.31 -6.00 16.79
N SER A 44 7.46 -5.61 17.73
CA SER A 44 6.15 -6.25 17.94
C SER A 44 5.21 -5.97 16.78
N VAL A 45 5.25 -4.74 16.23
CA VAL A 45 4.50 -4.39 15.04
C VAL A 45 4.87 -5.30 13.86
N ARG A 46 6.16 -5.55 13.63
CA ARG A 46 6.64 -6.51 12.60
C ARG A 46 6.14 -7.93 12.83
N GLN A 47 6.05 -8.39 14.07
CA GLN A 47 5.54 -9.73 14.37
C GLN A 47 4.04 -9.86 14.08
N ILE A 48 3.26 -8.79 14.32
CA ILE A 48 1.81 -8.77 14.07
C ILE A 48 1.51 -8.64 12.57
N THR A 49 2.22 -7.75 11.89
CA THR A 49 1.96 -7.47 10.47
C THR A 49 2.71 -8.41 9.54
N GLY A 50 3.71 -9.15 10.04
CA GLY A 50 4.60 -9.98 9.23
C GLY A 50 5.56 -9.18 8.36
N LEU A 51 5.59 -7.85 8.50
CA LEU A 51 6.40 -6.95 7.68
C LEU A 51 7.86 -6.99 8.16
N SER A 52 8.79 -7.07 7.21
CA SER A 52 10.21 -6.90 7.51
C SER A 52 10.55 -5.43 7.77
N GLU A 53 11.71 -5.14 8.35
CA GLU A 53 12.14 -3.75 8.56
C GLU A 53 12.23 -2.95 7.25
N THR A 54 12.64 -3.63 6.19
CA THR A 54 12.75 -3.08 4.84
C THR A 54 11.37 -2.78 4.25
N GLU A 55 10.42 -3.70 4.43
CA GLU A 55 9.02 -3.51 4.02
C GLU A 55 8.41 -2.35 4.81
N MET A 56 8.65 -2.27 6.11
CA MET A 56 8.16 -1.19 6.94
C MET A 56 8.70 0.16 6.47
N LYS A 57 10.02 0.27 6.20
CA LYS A 57 10.62 1.49 5.64
C LYS A 57 10.09 1.83 4.26
N SER A 58 9.96 0.83 3.38
CA SER A 58 9.44 1.00 2.02
C SER A 58 8.01 1.56 2.03
N LEU A 59 7.17 1.07 2.96
CA LEU A 59 5.81 1.55 3.18
C LEU A 59 5.75 3.00 3.67
N PHE A 60 6.79 3.52 4.32
CA PHE A 60 6.88 4.92 4.74
C PHE A 60 7.62 5.83 3.75
N GLN A 61 8.36 5.27 2.80
CA GLN A 61 9.14 6.02 1.81
C GLN A 61 8.37 6.33 0.51
N ASP A 62 7.24 5.68 0.27
CA ASP A 62 6.37 5.90 -0.89
C ASP A 62 5.42 7.12 -0.75
N SER A 63 5.75 8.07 0.13
CA SER A 63 5.06 9.37 0.16
C SER A 63 5.81 10.34 -0.77
N PRO A 64 5.18 10.87 -1.83
CA PRO A 64 5.80 11.84 -2.74
C PRO A 64 6.21 13.14 -2.04
#